data_AF-G5EBR2-F1
#
_entry.id   AF-G5EBR2-F1
#
_cell.length_a   1.000
_cell.length_b   1.000
_cell.length_c   1.000
_cell.angle_alpha   90.00
_cell.angle_beta   90.00
_cell.angle_gamma   90.00
#
_symmetry.space_group_name_H-M   'P 1'
#
loop_
_entity.id
_entity.type
_entity.pdbx_description
1 polymer ?
#
loop_
_entity_poly.entity_id
_entity_poly.type
_entity_poly.pdbx_seq_one_letter_code
_entity_poly.pdbx_strand_id
1 'polypeptide(L)'
;MDTYCSPTYKNTYFDSPEFFVEALHAVGFFSIPVNVLGGYCILLKTPKEMSSVKWSLFNLQFTSFVLDLTLSFLCTAYIFVPVMAGYGVGIVDIDTAKYAYIIVTVVFITGCAIVVVVENRLFILLINPQIWKYARYPFLGFFYFTAVATFVPVYIGMAPGIEYKKEFVIESLPCLPDAVRALPLYLAVENKWQFLIWTVGESTLFCVTCLALFLQIYRALRKYGEVRSKQTLELQKRLFKAIFLQLAIPFSIISMPMIYYTYTPFFNAILNSIMFITVSSHGFISTIVMLIVQKPYREFILGGFEKFLRRKMPRDLDLARASNLVNSRVMTNQMF
;
A
#
# COMPACT_ATOMS: atom_id res chain seq x y z
N MET A 1 -12.56 -28.16 22.26
CA MET A 1 -11.98 -27.07 21.45
C MET A 1 -13.09 -26.07 21.17
N ASP A 2 -12.83 -24.78 21.34
CA ASP A 2 -13.79 -23.76 20.94
C ASP A 2 -13.86 -23.73 19.41
N THR A 3 -15.04 -23.97 18.84
CA THR A 3 -15.24 -23.88 17.40
C THR A 3 -15.34 -22.42 17.00
N TYR A 4 -14.53 -21.98 16.04
CA TYR A 4 -14.52 -20.59 15.60
C TYR A 4 -15.55 -20.29 14.50
N CYS A 5 -16.38 -21.26 14.13
CA CYS A 5 -17.41 -21.09 13.13
C CYS A 5 -18.65 -20.41 13.71
N SER A 6 -19.19 -19.42 13.00
CA SER A 6 -20.51 -18.88 13.33
C SER A 6 -21.58 -19.96 13.07
N PRO A 7 -22.56 -20.14 13.98
CA PRO A 7 -23.67 -21.08 13.77
C PRO A 7 -24.52 -20.78 12.53
N THR A 8 -24.49 -19.53 12.05
CA THR A 8 -25.30 -19.06 10.91
C THR A 8 -24.55 -19.07 9.58
N TYR A 9 -23.34 -19.63 9.54
CA TYR A 9 -22.48 -19.58 8.36
C TYR A 9 -23.03 -20.44 7.22
N LYS A 10 -23.28 -19.82 6.06
CA LYS A 10 -23.67 -20.49 4.82
C LYS A 10 -22.64 -20.15 3.75
N ASN A 11 -22.02 -21.16 3.16
CA ASN A 11 -21.06 -20.98 2.08
C ASN A 11 -21.75 -20.45 0.83
N THR A 12 -21.25 -19.33 0.31
CA THR A 12 -21.58 -18.75 -1.00
C THR A 12 -20.33 -18.75 -1.88
N TYR A 13 -20.45 -18.39 -3.17
CA TYR A 13 -19.27 -18.22 -4.02
C TYR A 13 -18.28 -17.16 -3.48
N PHE A 14 -18.76 -16.14 -2.79
CA PHE A 14 -17.89 -15.11 -2.19
C PHE A 14 -17.09 -15.62 -0.98
N ASP A 15 -17.48 -16.76 -0.41
CA ASP A 15 -16.71 -17.47 0.63
C ASP A 15 -15.65 -18.40 0.03
N SER A 16 -15.63 -18.56 -1.30
CA SER A 16 -14.82 -19.57 -1.96
C SER A 16 -13.38 -19.10 -2.20
N PRO A 17 -12.41 -20.03 -2.15
CA PRO A 17 -11.04 -19.74 -2.54
C PRO A 17 -10.90 -19.24 -3.98
N GLU A 18 -11.76 -19.73 -4.89
CA GLU A 18 -11.74 -19.34 -6.30
C GLU A 18 -12.03 -17.84 -6.45
N PHE A 19 -13.08 -17.34 -5.79
CA PHE A 19 -13.37 -15.90 -5.77
C PHE A 19 -12.19 -15.10 -5.23
N PHE A 20 -11.59 -15.56 -4.12
CA PHE A 20 -10.45 -14.89 -3.49
C PHE A 20 -9.25 -14.78 -4.45
N VAL A 21 -8.88 -15.89 -5.09
CA VAL A 21 -7.73 -15.95 -6.01
C VAL A 21 -8.01 -15.11 -7.26
N GLU A 22 -9.20 -15.21 -7.84
CA GLU A 22 -9.60 -14.41 -9.01
C GLU A 22 -9.57 -12.91 -8.70
N ALA A 23 -10.10 -12.51 -7.55
CA ALA A 23 -10.09 -11.11 -7.13
C ALA A 23 -8.66 -10.58 -6.92
N LEU A 24 -7.78 -11.36 -6.31
CA LEU A 24 -6.38 -10.97 -6.11
C LEU A 24 -5.59 -10.90 -7.42
N HIS A 25 -5.77 -11.88 -8.31
CA HIS A 25 -5.16 -11.82 -9.64
C HIS A 25 -5.67 -10.63 -10.46
N ALA A 26 -6.96 -10.30 -10.36
CA ALA A 26 -7.52 -9.11 -10.99
C ALA A 26 -6.90 -7.82 -10.43
N VAL A 27 -6.79 -7.70 -9.09
CA VAL A 27 -6.09 -6.58 -8.44
C VAL A 27 -4.66 -6.50 -8.96
N GLY A 28 -3.89 -7.58 -8.90
CA GLY A 28 -2.51 -7.62 -9.40
C GLY A 28 -2.38 -7.22 -10.87
N PHE A 29 -3.29 -7.68 -11.73
CA PHE A 29 -3.31 -7.37 -13.16
C PHE A 29 -3.49 -5.87 -13.41
N PHE A 30 -4.40 -5.20 -12.67
CA PHE A 30 -4.58 -3.75 -12.77
C PHE A 30 -3.49 -2.95 -12.04
N SER A 31 -2.91 -3.52 -10.97
CA SER A 31 -1.81 -2.92 -10.22
C SER A 31 -0.57 -2.73 -11.06
N ILE A 32 -0.20 -3.69 -11.90
CA ILE A 32 1.02 -3.64 -12.73
C ILE A 32 1.10 -2.37 -13.60
N PRO A 33 0.15 -2.09 -14.53
CA PRO A 33 0.25 -0.92 -15.41
C PRO A 33 0.21 0.40 -14.64
N VAL A 34 -0.58 0.47 -13.56
CA VAL A 34 -0.68 1.67 -12.72
C VAL A 34 0.62 1.93 -11.95
N ASN A 35 1.20 0.91 -11.32
CA ASN A 35 2.48 1.00 -10.62
C ASN A 35 3.64 1.35 -11.57
N VAL A 36 3.67 0.75 -12.77
CA VAL A 36 4.66 1.09 -13.81
C VAL A 36 4.51 2.55 -14.26
N LEU A 37 3.28 3.02 -14.48
CA LEU A 37 3.01 4.43 -14.80
C LEU A 37 3.43 5.37 -13.65
N GLY A 38 3.16 4.99 -12.40
CA GLY A 38 3.60 5.70 -11.20
C GLY A 38 5.12 5.84 -11.15
N GLY A 39 5.84 4.73 -11.30
CA GLY A 39 7.30 4.71 -11.37
C GLY A 39 7.85 5.57 -12.51
N TYR A 40 7.25 5.49 -13.70
CA TYR A 40 7.60 6.33 -14.85
C TYR A 40 7.45 7.82 -14.54
N CYS A 41 6.33 8.22 -13.92
CA CYS A 41 6.08 9.60 -13.54
C CYS A 41 7.12 10.11 -12.54
N ILE A 42 7.47 9.32 -11.52
CA ILE A 42 8.50 9.70 -10.56
C ILE A 42 9.87 9.84 -11.24
N LEU A 43 10.26 8.87 -12.08
CA LEU A 43 11.59 8.87 -12.69
C LEU A 43 11.78 9.98 -13.72
N LEU A 44 10.77 10.26 -14.55
CA LEU A 44 10.92 11.12 -15.73
C LEU A 44 10.13 12.43 -15.66
N LYS A 45 9.16 12.56 -14.76
CA LYS A 45 8.27 13.74 -14.65
C LYS A 45 8.39 14.47 -13.32
N THR A 46 9.27 14.03 -12.41
CA THR A 46 9.61 14.83 -11.22
C THR A 46 10.37 16.08 -11.62
N PRO A 47 9.85 17.28 -11.32
CA PRO A 47 10.50 18.53 -11.70
C PRO A 47 11.71 18.83 -10.78
N LYS A 48 12.58 19.77 -11.18
CA LYS A 48 13.84 20.07 -10.45
C LYS A 48 13.59 20.51 -9.01
N GLU A 49 12.49 21.22 -8.77
CA GLU A 49 12.05 21.73 -7.48
C GLU A 49 11.70 20.61 -6.49
N MET A 50 11.40 19.41 -6.99
CA MET A 50 11.09 18.20 -6.22
C MET A 50 12.20 17.14 -6.29
N SER A 51 13.36 17.48 -6.84
CA SER A 51 14.48 16.52 -7.00
C SER A 51 14.91 15.86 -5.69
N SER A 52 14.84 16.60 -4.57
CA SER A 52 15.21 16.10 -3.24
C SER A 52 14.28 15.03 -2.68
N VAL A 53 13.03 14.94 -3.15
CA VAL A 53 12.05 13.91 -2.71
C VAL A 53 11.91 12.75 -3.70
N LYS A 54 12.50 12.87 -4.90
CA LYS A 54 12.36 11.91 -5.99
C LYS A 54 12.69 10.48 -5.57
N TRP A 55 13.85 10.28 -4.96
CA TRP A 55 14.33 8.93 -4.61
C TRP A 55 13.58 8.31 -3.44
N SER A 56 13.17 9.11 -2.46
CA SER A 56 12.31 8.60 -1.38
C SER A 56 10.94 8.18 -1.91
N LEU A 57 10.35 8.95 -2.83
CA LEU A 57 9.07 8.57 -3.46
C LEU A 57 9.22 7.34 -4.35
N PHE A 58 10.32 7.24 -5.10
CA PHE A 58 10.61 6.07 -5.93
C PHE A 58 10.79 4.80 -5.09
N ASN A 59 11.52 4.89 -3.96
CA ASN A 59 11.67 3.78 -3.02
C ASN A 59 10.32 3.28 -2.50
N LEU A 60 9.43 4.21 -2.08
CA LEU A 60 8.07 3.87 -1.66
C LEU A 60 7.27 3.22 -2.78
N GLN A 61 7.31 3.77 -4.00
CA GLN A 61 6.62 3.22 -5.15
C GLN A 61 7.12 1.82 -5.52
N PHE A 62 8.43 1.62 -5.49
CA PHE A 62 9.05 0.34 -5.82
C PHE A 62 8.71 -0.73 -4.79
N THR A 63 8.86 -0.43 -3.50
CA THR A 63 8.52 -1.37 -2.41
C THR A 63 7.03 -1.70 -2.38
N SER A 64 6.15 -0.70 -2.58
CA SER A 64 4.71 -0.93 -2.69
C SER A 64 4.36 -1.82 -3.89
N PHE A 65 5.01 -1.60 -5.04
CA PHE A 65 4.79 -2.45 -6.22
C PHE A 65 5.25 -3.89 -5.99
N VAL A 66 6.41 -4.08 -5.36
CA VAL A 66 6.89 -5.42 -4.97
C VAL A 66 5.88 -6.08 -4.02
N LEU A 67 5.38 -5.35 -3.03
CA LEU A 67 4.39 -5.86 -2.10
C LEU A 67 3.08 -6.27 -2.80
N ASP A 68 2.57 -5.43 -3.71
CA ASP A 68 1.37 -5.75 -4.50
C ASP A 68 1.56 -7.05 -5.31
N LEU A 69 2.73 -7.23 -5.95
CA LEU A 69 3.07 -8.44 -6.69
C LEU A 69 3.21 -9.66 -5.78
N THR A 70 3.81 -9.48 -4.60
CA THR A 70 3.97 -10.53 -3.60
C THR A 70 2.61 -11.01 -3.10
N LEU A 71 1.69 -10.11 -2.79
CA LEU A 71 0.36 -10.44 -2.26
C LEU A 71 -0.62 -10.93 -3.32
N SER A 72 -0.49 -10.46 -4.57
CA SER A 72 -1.43 -10.78 -5.63
C SER A 72 -1.03 -12.03 -6.43
N PHE A 73 0.27 -12.29 -6.63
CA PHE A 73 0.75 -13.36 -7.51
C PHE A 73 1.79 -14.28 -6.87
N LEU A 74 2.89 -13.73 -6.35
CA LEU A 74 4.08 -14.55 -6.04
C LEU A 74 3.87 -15.39 -4.79
N CYS A 75 3.47 -14.74 -3.71
CA CYS A 75 3.36 -15.32 -2.38
C CYS A 75 1.91 -15.25 -1.84
N THR A 76 0.91 -15.37 -2.71
CA THR A 76 -0.50 -15.31 -2.30
C THR A 76 -0.84 -16.46 -1.36
N ALA A 77 -1.53 -16.16 -0.25
CA ALA A 77 -1.95 -17.15 0.73
C ALA A 77 -3.41 -16.93 1.14
N TYR A 78 -4.18 -18.01 1.23
CA TYR A 78 -5.52 -17.98 1.80
C TYR A 78 -5.42 -18.21 3.31
N ILE A 79 -5.64 -17.16 4.10
CA ILE A 79 -5.45 -17.20 5.55
C ILE A 79 -6.81 -17.30 6.26
N PHE A 80 -6.92 -18.25 7.16
CA PHE A 80 -8.01 -18.36 8.10
C PHE A 80 -7.69 -17.54 9.35
N VAL A 81 -8.54 -16.58 9.68
CA VAL A 81 -8.48 -15.82 10.95
C VAL A 81 -9.78 -16.09 11.70
N PRO A 82 -9.75 -16.42 13.01
CA PRO A 82 -8.64 -16.25 13.96
C PRO A 82 -7.68 -17.45 14.12
N VAL A 83 -7.99 -18.60 13.52
CA VAL A 83 -7.11 -19.78 13.56
C VAL A 83 -6.00 -19.55 12.55
N MET A 84 -4.90 -18.89 12.97
CA MET A 84 -3.74 -18.44 12.16
C MET A 84 -3.14 -19.55 11.31
N ALA A 85 -3.87 -19.96 10.29
CA ALA A 85 -3.65 -21.11 9.45
C ALA A 85 -4.03 -20.73 8.03
N GLY A 86 -3.62 -21.52 7.06
CA GLY A 86 -3.91 -21.23 5.68
C GLY A 86 -3.24 -22.21 4.75
N TYR A 87 -3.22 -21.85 3.48
CA TYR A 87 -2.46 -22.55 2.47
C TYR A 87 -2.01 -21.56 1.40
N GLY A 88 -0.89 -21.87 0.75
CA GLY A 88 -0.37 -21.08 -0.37
C GLY A 88 -1.22 -21.28 -1.62
N VAL A 89 -1.50 -20.19 -2.32
CA VAL A 89 -2.16 -20.17 -3.64
C VAL A 89 -1.36 -19.38 -4.68
N GLY A 90 -0.17 -18.89 -4.30
CA GLY A 90 0.73 -18.16 -5.17
C GLY A 90 1.43 -19.06 -6.20
N ILE A 91 2.14 -18.42 -7.13
CA ILE A 91 2.87 -19.10 -8.21
C ILE A 91 4.11 -19.85 -7.68
N VAL A 92 4.68 -19.39 -6.56
CA VAL A 92 5.98 -19.87 -6.06
C VAL A 92 5.81 -21.09 -5.15
N ASP A 93 6.02 -22.30 -5.62
CA ASP A 93 5.87 -23.50 -4.77
C ASP A 93 7.02 -23.65 -3.74
N ILE A 94 6.87 -23.03 -2.57
CA ILE A 94 7.81 -23.09 -1.45
C ILE A 94 7.07 -23.39 -0.13
N ASP A 95 7.86 -23.77 0.87
CA ASP A 95 7.46 -23.95 2.26
C ASP A 95 6.59 -22.80 2.81
N THR A 96 5.48 -23.12 3.50
CA THR A 96 4.51 -22.11 3.96
C THR A 96 5.11 -21.18 5.03
N ALA A 97 6.07 -21.64 5.84
CA ALA A 97 6.76 -20.76 6.78
C ALA A 97 7.57 -19.68 6.04
N LYS A 98 8.21 -20.05 4.92
CA LYS A 98 8.94 -19.10 4.07
C LYS A 98 8.01 -18.09 3.42
N TYR A 99 6.84 -18.54 2.95
CA TYR A 99 5.78 -17.65 2.47
C TYR A 99 5.41 -16.59 3.51
N ALA A 100 5.06 -17.02 4.72
CA ALA A 100 4.65 -16.13 5.80
C ALA A 100 5.75 -15.11 6.14
N TYR A 101 7.00 -15.58 6.25
CA TYR A 101 8.14 -14.71 6.51
C TYR A 101 8.38 -13.68 5.40
N ILE A 102 8.31 -14.09 4.12
CA ILE A 102 8.48 -13.19 2.98
C ILE A 102 7.40 -12.11 2.95
N ILE A 103 6.12 -12.51 3.07
CA ILE A 103 4.99 -11.56 3.06
C ILE A 103 5.18 -10.49 4.13
N VAL A 104 5.41 -10.92 5.37
CA VAL A 104 5.54 -10.01 6.51
C VAL A 104 6.76 -9.11 6.37
N THR A 105 7.89 -9.65 5.90
CA THR A 105 9.10 -8.86 5.67
C THR A 105 8.86 -7.78 4.61
N VAL A 106 8.24 -8.12 3.47
CA VAL A 106 7.97 -7.15 2.40
C VAL A 106 6.98 -6.07 2.86
N VAL A 107 6.01 -6.41 3.71
CA VAL A 107 5.11 -5.44 4.38
C VAL A 107 5.92 -4.43 5.20
N PHE A 108 6.82 -4.88 6.07
CA PHE A 108 7.61 -3.95 6.89
C PHE A 108 8.65 -3.17 6.10
N ILE A 109 9.23 -3.75 5.05
CA ILE A 109 10.11 -3.02 4.12
C ILE A 109 9.37 -1.87 3.45
N THR A 110 8.09 -2.07 3.10
CA THR A 110 7.21 -1.00 2.60
C THR A 110 6.96 0.05 3.69
N GLY A 111 6.76 -0.37 4.94
CA GLY A 111 6.74 0.50 6.12
C GLY A 111 8.00 1.35 6.29
N CYS A 112 9.19 0.77 6.11
CA CYS A 112 10.46 1.50 6.11
C CYS A 112 10.49 2.57 5.03
N ALA A 113 9.96 2.28 3.84
CA ALA A 113 9.90 3.27 2.75
C ALA A 113 9.01 4.47 3.09
N ILE A 114 7.94 4.28 3.86
CA ILE A 114 7.13 5.39 4.42
C ILE A 114 7.98 6.23 5.37
N VAL A 115 8.69 5.61 6.32
CA VAL A 115 9.58 6.32 7.25
C VAL A 115 10.63 7.12 6.49
N VAL A 116 11.24 6.55 5.44
CA VAL A 116 12.19 7.24 4.57
C VAL A 116 11.58 8.49 3.92
N VAL A 117 10.34 8.41 3.42
CA VAL A 117 9.65 9.58 2.83
C VAL A 117 9.42 10.69 3.85
N VAL A 118 8.90 10.34 5.04
CA VAL A 118 8.59 11.31 6.10
C VAL A 118 9.89 11.89 6.70
N GLU A 119 10.89 11.06 6.96
CA GLU A 119 12.19 11.49 7.46
C GLU A 119 12.91 12.39 6.45
N ASN A 120 12.94 12.01 5.16
CA ASN A 120 13.54 12.85 4.13
C ASN A 120 12.85 14.22 4.05
N ARG A 121 11.54 14.24 4.28
CA ARG A 121 10.77 15.49 4.33
C ARG A 121 11.18 16.36 5.51
N LEU A 122 11.35 15.77 6.69
CA LEU A 122 11.86 16.45 7.87
C LEU A 122 13.26 17.02 7.60
N PHE A 123 14.17 16.21 7.06
CA PHE A 123 15.54 16.60 6.77
C PHE A 123 15.64 17.85 5.88
N ILE A 124 14.81 17.95 4.84
CA ILE A 124 14.76 19.12 3.93
C ILE A 124 14.29 20.40 4.64
N LEU A 125 13.44 20.27 5.67
CA LEU A 125 12.87 21.40 6.40
C LEU A 125 13.72 21.84 7.60
N LEU A 126 14.70 21.03 8.02
CA LEU A 126 15.62 21.41 9.09
C LEU A 126 16.55 22.54 8.64
N ILE A 127 16.62 23.61 9.42
CA ILE A 127 17.49 24.77 9.15
C ILE A 127 18.97 24.41 9.35
N ASN A 128 19.27 23.64 10.41
CA ASN A 128 20.63 23.22 10.77
C ASN A 128 20.67 21.70 11.00
N PRO A 129 20.80 20.88 9.94
CA PRO A 129 20.69 19.44 10.04
C PRO A 129 22.02 18.74 10.39
N GLN A 130 23.05 19.43 10.91
CA GLN A 130 24.41 18.86 11.01
C GLN A 130 24.45 17.53 11.78
N ILE A 131 23.77 17.44 12.93
CA ILE A 131 23.69 16.21 13.71
C ILE A 131 22.83 15.16 12.97
N TRP A 132 21.65 15.56 12.49
CA TRP A 132 20.70 14.66 11.85
C TRP A 132 21.20 14.08 10.52
N LYS A 133 22.07 14.81 9.81
CA LYS A 133 22.73 14.37 8.58
C LYS A 133 23.47 13.04 8.79
N TYR A 134 24.06 12.83 9.96
CA TYR A 134 24.75 11.59 10.30
C TYR A 134 23.83 10.63 11.04
N ALA A 135 23.01 11.12 11.98
CA ALA A 135 22.11 10.29 12.79
C ALA A 135 21.01 9.59 11.96
N ARG A 136 20.64 10.12 10.79
CA ARG A 136 19.59 9.51 9.95
C ARG A 136 19.97 8.14 9.39
N TYR A 137 21.24 7.88 9.11
CA TYR A 137 21.66 6.58 8.56
C TYR A 137 21.48 5.42 9.55
N PRO A 138 22.00 5.48 10.80
CA PRO A 138 21.71 4.45 11.79
C PRO A 138 20.23 4.42 12.17
N PHE A 139 19.54 5.57 12.20
CA PHE A 139 18.08 5.62 12.42
C PHE A 139 17.31 4.82 11.36
N LEU A 140 17.55 5.07 10.07
CA LEU A 140 16.90 4.32 8.99
C LEU A 140 17.37 2.86 8.95
N GLY A 141 18.65 2.61 9.20
CA GLY A 141 19.21 1.26 9.30
C GLY A 141 18.53 0.41 10.39
N PHE A 142 18.20 1.02 11.53
CA PHE A 142 17.44 0.38 12.60
C PHE A 142 16.05 -0.10 12.14
N PHE A 143 15.31 0.71 11.36
CA PHE A 143 14.01 0.30 10.80
C PHE A 143 14.14 -0.86 9.82
N TYR A 144 15.13 -0.81 8.93
CA TYR A 144 15.35 -1.92 8.00
C TYR A 144 15.79 -3.20 8.71
N PHE A 145 16.59 -3.07 9.77
CA PHE A 145 16.99 -4.20 10.60
C PHE A 145 15.79 -4.83 11.32
N THR A 146 14.98 -4.02 12.01
CA THR A 146 13.77 -4.49 12.70
C THR A 146 12.76 -5.11 11.74
N ALA A 147 12.50 -4.49 10.58
CA ALA A 147 11.63 -5.04 9.55
C ALA A 147 11.98 -6.48 9.13
N VAL A 148 13.27 -6.83 9.09
CA VAL A 148 13.74 -8.18 8.77
C VAL A 148 13.79 -9.06 10.02
N ALA A 149 14.32 -8.55 11.13
CA ALA A 149 14.62 -9.33 12.33
C ALA A 149 13.39 -9.68 13.18
N THR A 150 12.37 -8.80 13.23
CA THR A 150 11.24 -8.92 14.16
C THR A 150 10.47 -10.25 14.00
N PHE A 151 10.40 -10.80 12.77
CA PHE A 151 9.69 -12.06 12.50
C PHE A 151 10.57 -13.31 12.45
N VAL A 152 11.89 -13.15 12.55
CA VAL A 152 12.82 -14.29 12.55
C VAL A 152 12.53 -15.28 13.69
N PRO A 153 12.27 -14.86 14.95
CA PRO A 153 11.96 -15.81 16.03
C PRO A 153 10.68 -16.63 15.77
N VAL A 154 9.67 -16.01 15.15
CA VAL A 154 8.43 -16.68 14.77
C VAL A 154 8.70 -17.69 13.66
N TYR A 155 9.43 -17.28 12.63
CA TYR A 155 9.79 -18.12 11.50
C TYR A 155 10.63 -19.35 11.90
N ILE A 156 11.62 -19.20 12.78
CA ILE A 156 12.44 -20.34 13.25
C ILE A 156 11.61 -21.36 14.04
N GLY A 157 10.53 -20.91 14.69
CA GLY A 157 9.59 -21.79 15.41
C GLY A 157 8.55 -22.47 14.53
N MET A 158 8.40 -22.05 13.27
CA MET A 158 7.46 -22.65 12.32
C MET A 158 8.00 -23.97 11.77
N ALA A 159 7.15 -24.99 11.70
CA ALA A 159 7.53 -26.30 11.17
C ALA A 159 7.73 -26.22 9.65
N PRO A 160 8.77 -26.85 9.07
CA PRO A 160 8.89 -26.91 7.63
C PRO A 160 7.77 -27.76 7.02
N GLY A 161 7.33 -27.41 5.82
CA GLY A 161 6.32 -28.09 5.03
C GLY A 161 5.31 -27.14 4.38
N ILE A 162 4.46 -27.72 3.53
CA ILE A 162 3.25 -27.06 3.01
C ILE A 162 2.01 -27.38 3.85
N GLU A 163 2.09 -28.38 4.72
CA GLU A 163 1.00 -28.83 5.61
C GLU A 163 1.57 -28.99 7.03
N TYR A 164 0.85 -28.49 8.03
CA TYR A 164 1.24 -28.63 9.43
C TYR A 164 0.02 -28.52 10.34
N LYS A 165 -0.18 -29.51 11.23
CA LYS A 165 -1.32 -29.59 12.16
C LYS A 165 -2.69 -29.40 11.49
N LYS A 166 -2.87 -29.99 10.29
CA LYS A 166 -4.12 -29.92 9.53
C LYS A 166 -5.35 -30.39 10.31
N GLU A 167 -5.24 -31.48 11.06
CA GLU A 167 -6.35 -32.00 11.89
C GLU A 167 -6.84 -30.95 12.89
N PHE A 168 -5.93 -30.26 13.58
CA PHE A 168 -6.26 -29.17 14.49
C PHE A 168 -7.01 -28.02 13.77
N VAL A 169 -6.59 -27.68 12.55
CA VAL A 169 -7.27 -26.63 11.75
C VAL A 169 -8.70 -27.06 11.40
N ILE A 170 -8.89 -28.31 10.97
CA ILE A 170 -10.22 -28.86 10.62
C ILE A 170 -11.13 -28.93 11.85
N GLU A 171 -10.61 -29.38 12.99
CA GLU A 171 -11.36 -29.43 14.26
C GLU A 171 -11.73 -28.04 14.78
N SER A 172 -10.85 -27.04 14.58
CA SER A 172 -11.11 -25.65 14.97
C SER A 172 -12.10 -24.95 14.03
N LEU A 173 -12.16 -25.36 12.76
CA LEU A 173 -12.99 -24.80 11.70
C LEU A 173 -13.85 -25.86 11.01
N PRO A 174 -14.83 -26.47 11.71
CA PRO A 174 -15.71 -27.48 11.13
C PRO A 174 -16.61 -26.93 10.00
N CYS A 175 -16.66 -25.62 9.78
CA CYS A 175 -17.41 -24.99 8.70
C CYS A 175 -16.65 -24.94 7.36
N LEU A 176 -15.37 -25.34 7.31
CA LEU A 176 -14.62 -25.36 6.05
C LEU A 176 -15.28 -26.32 5.04
N PRO A 177 -15.47 -25.91 3.77
CA PRO A 177 -15.95 -26.81 2.72
C PRO A 177 -15.02 -28.01 2.52
N ASP A 178 -15.56 -29.15 2.09
CA ASP A 178 -14.77 -30.38 1.89
C ASP A 178 -13.64 -30.21 0.87
N ALA A 179 -13.84 -29.39 -0.16
CA ALA A 179 -12.80 -29.03 -1.12
C ALA A 179 -11.61 -28.33 -0.44
N VAL A 180 -11.84 -27.46 0.54
CA VAL A 180 -10.78 -26.78 1.30
C VAL A 180 -10.12 -27.72 2.30
N ARG A 181 -10.90 -28.59 2.95
CA ARG A 181 -10.37 -29.60 3.88
C ARG A 181 -9.43 -30.60 3.21
N ALA A 182 -9.58 -30.83 1.90
CA ALA A 182 -8.68 -31.68 1.12
C ALA A 182 -7.30 -31.05 0.87
N LEU A 183 -7.17 -29.72 0.95
CA LEU A 183 -5.94 -28.98 0.68
C LEU A 183 -4.88 -29.15 1.78
N PRO A 184 -3.59 -28.89 1.50
CA PRO A 184 -2.52 -28.93 2.51
C PRO A 184 -2.64 -27.74 3.46
N LEU A 185 -3.38 -27.91 4.55
CA LEU A 185 -3.61 -26.85 5.54
C LEU A 185 -2.40 -26.72 6.48
N TYR A 186 -1.93 -25.51 6.67
CA TYR A 186 -0.78 -25.20 7.49
C TYR A 186 -1.16 -24.26 8.64
N LEU A 187 -0.99 -24.71 9.88
CA LEU A 187 -1.13 -23.88 11.08
C LEU A 187 0.14 -23.05 11.29
N ALA A 188 0.08 -21.75 11.04
CA ALA A 188 1.23 -20.85 11.15
C ALA A 188 1.73 -20.71 12.60
N VAL A 189 0.80 -20.49 13.53
CA VAL A 189 1.11 -20.35 14.96
C VAL A 189 -0.09 -20.86 15.78
N GLU A 190 0.16 -21.68 16.81
CA GLU A 190 -0.91 -22.18 17.70
C GLU A 190 -1.56 -21.06 18.51
N ASN A 191 -0.74 -20.17 19.05
CA ASN A 191 -1.21 -19.01 19.79
C ASN A 191 -1.20 -17.77 18.87
N LYS A 192 -2.40 -17.35 18.42
CA LYS A 192 -2.54 -16.15 17.58
C LYS A 192 -1.91 -14.90 18.19
N TRP A 193 -1.89 -14.79 19.52
CA TRP A 193 -1.32 -13.64 20.22
C TRP A 193 0.18 -13.51 20.00
N GLN A 194 0.89 -14.62 19.79
CA GLN A 194 2.31 -14.55 19.45
C GLN A 194 2.50 -13.79 18.14
N PHE A 195 1.79 -14.16 17.06
CA PHE A 195 1.84 -13.45 15.79
C PHE A 195 1.38 -11.98 15.92
N LEU A 196 0.27 -11.75 16.64
CA LEU A 196 -0.29 -10.41 16.81
C LEU A 196 0.63 -9.49 17.61
N ILE A 197 1.27 -9.96 18.69
CA ILE A 197 2.18 -9.14 19.51
C ILE A 197 3.35 -8.62 18.67
N TRP A 198 3.98 -9.47 17.86
CA TRP A 198 5.07 -9.06 16.99
C TRP A 198 4.58 -8.11 15.88
N THR A 199 3.47 -8.43 15.22
CA THR A 199 2.92 -7.59 14.13
C THR A 199 2.50 -6.20 14.65
N VAL A 200 1.77 -6.18 15.78
CA VAL A 200 1.26 -4.95 16.40
C VAL A 200 2.40 -4.15 17.01
N GLY A 201 3.39 -4.79 17.63
CA GLY A 201 4.58 -4.13 18.16
C GLY A 201 5.34 -3.37 17.08
N GLU A 202 5.65 -4.05 15.97
CA GLU A 202 6.34 -3.45 14.82
C GLU A 202 5.49 -2.35 14.17
N SER A 203 4.20 -2.61 13.93
CA SER A 203 3.28 -1.61 13.38
C SER A 203 3.17 -0.37 14.27
N THR A 204 3.16 -0.56 15.59
CA THR A 204 3.14 0.54 16.58
C THR A 204 4.43 1.36 16.51
N LEU A 205 5.59 0.71 16.38
CA LEU A 205 6.87 1.38 16.18
C LEU A 205 6.84 2.29 14.94
N PHE A 206 6.35 1.78 13.81
CA PHE A 206 6.17 2.58 12.58
C PHE A 206 5.20 3.76 12.78
N CYS A 207 4.04 3.51 13.38
CA CYS A 207 3.00 4.52 13.59
C CYS A 207 3.46 5.66 14.50
N VAL A 208 4.04 5.32 15.66
CA VAL A 208 4.55 6.28 16.64
C VAL A 208 5.68 7.11 16.02
N THR A 209 6.57 6.46 15.27
CA THR A 209 7.65 7.16 14.57
C THR A 209 7.12 8.12 13.52
N CYS A 210 6.21 7.67 12.66
CA CYS A 210 5.60 8.53 11.64
C CYS A 210 4.89 9.73 12.27
N LEU A 211 4.11 9.50 13.34
CA LEU A 211 3.45 10.56 14.09
C LEU A 211 4.46 11.57 14.66
N ALA A 212 5.52 11.08 15.31
CA ALA A 212 6.57 11.93 15.85
C ALA A 212 7.26 12.76 14.75
N LEU A 213 7.59 12.14 13.61
CA LEU A 213 8.19 12.83 12.47
C LEU A 213 7.22 13.87 11.87
N PHE A 214 5.92 13.57 11.75
CA PHE A 214 4.92 14.54 11.27
C PHE A 214 4.80 15.75 12.21
N LEU A 215 4.79 15.53 13.52
CA LEU A 215 4.79 16.61 14.50
C LEU A 215 6.06 17.47 14.39
N GLN A 216 7.22 16.85 14.16
CA GLN A 216 8.48 17.58 13.96
C GLN A 216 8.50 18.32 12.62
N ILE A 217 7.91 17.76 11.56
CA ILE A 217 7.76 18.45 10.27
C ILE A 217 6.91 19.71 10.46
N TYR A 218 5.81 19.64 11.19
CA TYR A 218 4.97 20.81 11.45
C TYR A 218 5.76 21.93 12.15
N ARG A 219 6.55 21.58 13.17
CA ARG A 219 7.45 22.52 13.88
C ARG A 219 8.55 23.06 12.97
N ALA A 220 9.18 22.19 12.18
CA ALA A 220 10.25 22.55 11.25
C ALA A 220 9.72 23.49 10.16
N LEU A 221 8.51 23.26 9.64
CA LEU A 221 7.88 24.09 8.63
C LEU A 221 7.58 25.51 9.14
N ARG A 222 7.19 25.65 10.43
CA ARG A 222 7.02 26.96 11.07
C ARG A 222 8.34 27.73 11.11
N LYS A 223 9.41 27.13 11.62
CA LYS A 223 10.75 27.73 11.68
C LYS A 223 11.32 28.03 10.27
N TYR A 224 11.11 27.12 9.33
CA TYR A 224 11.54 27.27 7.94
C TYR A 224 10.94 28.54 7.30
N GLY A 225 9.70 28.88 7.66
CA GLY A 225 9.03 30.10 7.21
C GLY A 225 9.59 31.40 7.78
N GLU A 226 10.34 31.35 8.89
CA GLU A 226 10.99 32.52 9.50
C GLU A 226 12.28 32.91 8.74
N VAL A 227 12.94 31.94 8.11
CA VAL A 227 14.26 32.14 7.47
C VAL A 227 14.25 32.05 5.94
N ARG A 228 13.12 31.68 5.32
CA ARG A 228 12.98 31.54 3.86
C ARG A 228 11.89 32.46 3.29
N SER A 229 11.96 32.68 1.98
CA SER A 229 10.96 33.47 1.27
C SER A 229 9.57 32.84 1.33
N LYS A 230 8.53 33.69 1.25
CA LYS A 230 7.13 33.24 1.21
C LYS A 230 6.86 32.24 0.08
N GLN A 231 7.44 32.47 -1.11
CA GLN A 231 7.29 31.58 -2.26
C GLN A 231 7.83 30.17 -1.98
N THR A 232 9.03 30.05 -1.41
CA THR A 232 9.63 28.75 -1.07
C THR A 232 8.83 28.07 0.03
N LEU A 233 8.37 28.80 1.05
CA LEU A 233 7.52 28.24 2.10
C LEU A 233 6.22 27.66 1.56
N GLU A 234 5.53 28.38 0.66
CA GLU A 234 4.28 27.91 0.07
C GLU A 234 4.49 26.68 -0.82
N LEU A 235 5.61 26.61 -1.55
CA LEU A 235 6.01 25.39 -2.25
C LEU A 235 6.18 24.22 -1.27
N GLN A 236 6.92 24.41 -0.18
CA GLN A 236 7.11 23.37 0.83
C GLN A 236 5.79 22.94 1.49
N LYS A 237 4.89 23.86 1.84
CA LYS A 237 3.57 23.51 2.38
C LYS A 237 2.77 22.64 1.42
N ARG A 238 2.76 22.99 0.12
CA ARG A 238 2.06 22.23 -0.91
C ARG A 238 2.63 20.82 -1.06
N LEU A 239 3.95 20.68 -1.11
CA LEU A 239 4.61 19.38 -1.20
C LEU A 239 4.35 18.51 0.03
N PHE A 240 4.39 19.11 1.22
CA PHE A 240 4.08 18.40 2.46
C PHE A 240 2.64 17.91 2.49
N LYS A 241 1.67 18.75 2.13
CA LYS A 241 0.25 18.36 2.06
C LYS A 241 0.02 17.21 1.09
N ALA A 242 0.67 17.24 -0.08
CA ALA A 242 0.57 16.16 -1.07
C ALA A 242 1.12 14.84 -0.52
N ILE A 243 2.31 14.85 0.10
CA ILE A 243 2.91 13.65 0.71
C ILE A 243 2.05 13.13 1.86
N PHE A 244 1.53 14.03 2.72
CA PHE A 244 0.65 13.64 3.83
C PHE A 244 -0.60 12.92 3.31
N LEU A 245 -1.30 13.49 2.31
CA LEU A 245 -2.48 12.84 1.71
C LEU A 245 -2.12 11.52 1.03
N GLN A 246 -0.97 11.47 0.34
CA GLN A 246 -0.47 10.26 -0.31
C GLN A 246 -0.23 9.11 0.68
N LEU A 247 0.16 9.40 1.92
CA LEU A 247 0.44 8.39 2.94
C LEU A 247 -0.78 8.08 3.82
N ALA A 248 -1.56 9.09 4.18
CA ALA A 248 -2.70 8.93 5.09
C ALA A 248 -3.82 8.08 4.50
N ILE A 249 -4.08 8.22 3.18
CA ILE A 249 -5.17 7.47 2.52
C ILE A 249 -4.85 5.96 2.50
N PRO A 250 -3.71 5.49 1.97
CA PRO A 250 -3.36 4.06 2.01
C PRO A 250 -3.21 3.51 3.43
N PHE A 251 -2.68 4.29 4.37
CA PHE A 251 -2.57 3.87 5.77
C PHE A 251 -3.95 3.61 6.40
N SER A 252 -4.93 4.45 6.10
CA SER A 252 -6.32 4.27 6.57
C SER A 252 -6.92 2.97 6.03
N ILE A 253 -6.58 2.62 4.78
CA ILE A 253 -7.04 1.40 4.11
C ILE A 253 -6.44 0.15 4.76
N ILE A 254 -5.15 0.15 5.09
CA ILE A 254 -4.46 -0.98 5.76
C ILE A 254 -4.87 -1.13 7.23
N SER A 255 -5.19 -0.02 7.89
CA SER A 255 -5.58 -0.03 9.31
C SER A 255 -6.86 -0.84 9.55
N MET A 256 -7.79 -0.84 8.58
CA MET A 256 -9.06 -1.57 8.70
C MET A 256 -8.86 -3.10 8.80
N PRO A 257 -8.13 -3.78 7.89
CA PRO A 257 -7.75 -5.19 8.04
C PRO A 257 -7.04 -5.53 9.35
N MET A 258 -6.12 -4.67 9.80
CA MET A 258 -5.38 -4.89 11.05
C MET A 258 -6.31 -4.93 12.27
N ILE A 259 -7.27 -4.02 12.34
CA ILE A 259 -8.28 -3.99 13.40
C ILE A 259 -9.14 -5.27 13.32
N TYR A 260 -9.62 -5.63 12.14
CA TYR A 260 -10.43 -6.83 11.96
C TYR A 260 -9.71 -8.10 12.40
N TYR A 261 -8.47 -8.34 11.94
CA TYR A 261 -7.72 -9.54 12.29
C TYR A 261 -7.34 -9.61 13.78
N THR A 262 -7.25 -8.47 14.45
CA THR A 262 -6.96 -8.42 15.89
C THR A 262 -8.18 -8.83 16.72
N TYR A 263 -9.37 -8.32 16.37
CA TYR A 263 -10.55 -8.41 17.23
C TYR A 263 -11.61 -9.41 16.79
N THR A 264 -11.52 -9.99 15.58
CA THR A 264 -12.52 -10.97 15.13
C THR A 264 -12.44 -12.27 15.96
N PRO A 265 -13.53 -12.69 16.64
CA PRO A 265 -13.54 -13.92 17.42
C PRO A 265 -13.97 -15.13 16.58
N PHE A 266 -14.60 -14.93 15.43
CA PHE A 266 -15.12 -16.00 14.58
C PHE A 266 -14.55 -15.91 13.16
N PHE A 267 -14.43 -17.07 12.53
CA PHE A 267 -14.05 -17.17 11.13
C PHE A 267 -15.20 -16.70 10.23
N ASN A 268 -14.90 -15.78 9.33
CA ASN A 268 -15.79 -15.30 8.29
C ASN A 268 -14.99 -15.22 6.99
N ALA A 269 -15.24 -16.15 6.06
CA ALA A 269 -14.49 -16.26 4.82
C ALA A 269 -14.62 -15.00 3.96
N ILE A 270 -15.85 -14.51 3.72
CA ILE A 270 -16.08 -13.27 2.97
C ILE A 270 -15.28 -12.10 3.55
N LEU A 271 -15.37 -11.86 4.87
CA LEU A 271 -14.66 -10.74 5.48
C LEU A 271 -13.15 -10.93 5.44
N ASN A 272 -12.63 -12.14 5.66
CA ASN A 272 -11.20 -12.42 5.51
C ASN A 272 -10.74 -12.11 4.08
N SER A 273 -11.49 -12.56 3.07
CA SER A 273 -11.18 -12.29 1.66
C SER A 273 -11.22 -10.79 1.36
N ILE A 274 -12.26 -10.06 1.77
CA ILE A 274 -12.35 -8.60 1.56
C ILE A 274 -11.19 -7.88 2.26
N MET A 275 -10.86 -8.25 3.50
CA MET A 275 -9.76 -7.62 4.25
C MET A 275 -8.42 -7.87 3.57
N PHE A 276 -8.15 -9.09 3.11
CA PHE A 276 -6.91 -9.40 2.41
C PHE A 276 -6.83 -8.71 1.04
N ILE A 277 -7.91 -8.70 0.26
CA ILE A 277 -8.00 -7.94 -1.00
C ILE A 277 -7.75 -6.45 -0.76
N THR A 278 -8.26 -5.90 0.33
CA THR A 278 -8.02 -4.52 0.76
C THR A 278 -6.54 -4.26 1.02
N VAL A 279 -5.86 -5.16 1.75
CA VAL A 279 -4.40 -5.09 1.93
C VAL A 279 -3.69 -5.18 0.59
N SER A 280 -4.04 -6.14 -0.27
CA SER A 280 -3.39 -6.32 -1.59
C SER A 280 -3.62 -5.15 -2.56
N SER A 281 -4.66 -4.35 -2.35
CA SER A 281 -4.98 -3.19 -3.20
C SER A 281 -4.32 -1.89 -2.73
N HIS A 282 -3.64 -1.89 -1.58
CA HIS A 282 -3.12 -0.66 -0.98
C HIS A 282 -2.09 0.06 -1.86
N GLY A 283 -1.20 -0.65 -2.56
CA GLY A 283 -0.16 -0.09 -3.41
C GLY A 283 -0.75 0.53 -4.68
N PHE A 284 -1.67 -0.18 -5.32
CA PHE A 284 -2.49 0.35 -6.43
C PHE A 284 -3.17 1.66 -6.05
N ILE A 285 -3.87 1.69 -4.90
CA ILE A 285 -4.55 2.90 -4.43
C ILE A 285 -3.54 4.00 -4.09
N SER A 286 -2.42 3.66 -3.45
CA SER A 286 -1.32 4.58 -3.16
C SER A 286 -0.79 5.27 -4.42
N THR A 287 -0.59 4.51 -5.50
CA THR A 287 -0.14 5.07 -6.78
C THR A 287 -1.20 5.95 -7.42
N ILE A 288 -2.48 5.55 -7.43
CA ILE A 288 -3.56 6.42 -7.92
C ILE A 288 -3.60 7.74 -7.14
N VAL A 289 -3.57 7.67 -5.81
CA VAL A 289 -3.54 8.85 -4.95
C VAL A 289 -2.33 9.72 -5.27
N MET A 290 -1.13 9.13 -5.38
CA MET A 290 0.07 9.86 -5.77
C MET A 290 -0.10 10.62 -7.09
N LEU A 291 -0.61 9.96 -8.13
CA LEU A 291 -0.84 10.55 -9.44
C LEU A 291 -1.85 11.70 -9.41
N ILE A 292 -2.85 11.64 -8.51
CA ILE A 292 -3.87 12.68 -8.34
C ILE A 292 -3.35 13.86 -7.49
N VAL A 293 -2.70 13.60 -6.36
CA VAL A 293 -2.33 14.65 -5.39
C VAL A 293 -1.07 15.40 -5.79
N GLN A 294 -0.13 14.74 -6.48
CA GLN A 294 1.10 15.35 -6.94
C GLN A 294 0.87 16.12 -8.24
N LYS A 295 0.83 17.46 -8.13
CA LYS A 295 0.60 18.38 -9.26
C LYS A 295 1.37 18.02 -10.55
N PRO A 296 2.71 17.82 -10.55
CA PRO A 296 3.44 17.55 -11.80
C PRO A 296 3.01 16.25 -12.49
N TYR A 297 2.61 15.23 -11.72
CA TYR A 297 2.17 13.95 -12.27
C TYR A 297 0.75 14.05 -12.82
N ARG A 298 -0.13 14.73 -12.09
CA ARG A 298 -1.50 15.01 -12.55
C ARG A 298 -1.51 15.81 -13.86
N GLU A 299 -0.70 16.87 -13.95
CA GLU A 299 -0.59 17.70 -15.16
C GLU A 299 -0.04 16.90 -16.34
N PHE A 300 0.92 16.00 -16.10
CA PHE A 300 1.42 15.10 -17.14
C PHE A 300 0.34 14.14 -17.66
N ILE A 301 -0.45 13.53 -16.78
CA ILE A 301 -1.53 12.60 -17.15
C ILE A 301 -2.65 13.34 -17.88
N LEU A 302 -3.14 14.46 -17.34
CA LEU A 302 -4.20 15.25 -17.96
C LEU A 302 -3.75 15.80 -19.31
N GLY A 303 -2.54 16.35 -19.42
CA GLY A 303 -2.00 16.82 -20.69
C GLY A 303 -1.80 15.70 -21.72
N GLY A 304 -1.50 14.47 -21.28
CA GLY A 304 -1.47 13.29 -22.14
C GLY A 304 -2.86 12.90 -22.65
N PHE A 305 -3.85 12.92 -21.77
CA PHE A 305 -5.25 12.62 -22.09
C PHE A 305 -5.86 13.65 -23.05
N GLU A 306 -5.61 14.95 -22.82
CA GLU A 306 -6.02 16.03 -23.74
C GLU A 306 -5.41 15.86 -25.13
N LYS A 307 -4.11 15.54 -25.24
CA LYS A 307 -3.46 15.28 -26.52
C LYS A 307 -4.05 14.05 -27.22
N PHE A 308 -4.38 13.01 -26.48
CA PHE A 308 -5.01 11.80 -27.00
C PHE A 308 -6.42 12.08 -27.54
N LEU A 309 -7.24 12.81 -26.78
CA LEU A 309 -8.58 13.22 -27.20
C LEU A 309 -8.55 14.12 -28.45
N ARG A 310 -7.63 15.10 -28.51
CA ARG A 310 -7.44 15.95 -29.68
C ARG A 310 -7.06 15.17 -30.94
N ARG A 311 -6.31 14.07 -30.81
CA ARG A 311 -5.95 13.20 -31.96
C ARG A 311 -7.13 12.35 -32.46
N LYS A 312 -8.10 12.02 -31.61
CA LYS A 312 -9.28 11.23 -31.97
C LYS A 312 -10.47 12.06 -32.46
N MET A 313 -10.47 13.38 -32.22
CA MET A 313 -11.52 14.26 -32.72
C MET A 313 -11.35 14.44 -34.25
N PRO A 314 -12.37 14.15 -35.07
CA PRO A 314 -12.33 14.44 -36.50
C PRO A 314 -12.06 15.93 -36.69
N ARG A 315 -11.17 16.29 -37.64
CA ARG A 315 -10.83 17.69 -37.97
C ARG A 315 -12.07 18.56 -38.25
N ASP A 316 -13.17 17.93 -38.67
CA ASP A 316 -14.45 18.59 -38.95
C ASP A 316 -15.10 19.19 -37.70
N LEU A 317 -14.89 18.60 -36.51
CA LEU A 317 -15.41 19.16 -35.25
C LEU A 317 -14.63 20.40 -34.79
N ASP A 318 -13.32 20.44 -35.02
CA ASP A 318 -12.50 21.61 -34.72
C ASP A 318 -12.84 22.80 -35.65
N LEU A 319 -13.11 22.52 -36.93
CA LEU A 319 -13.60 23.52 -37.89
C LEU A 319 -15.00 24.03 -37.53
N ALA A 320 -15.91 23.16 -37.09
CA ALA A 320 -17.23 23.56 -36.62
C ALA A 320 -17.15 24.43 -35.35
N ARG A 321 -16.25 24.12 -34.40
CA ARG A 321 -16.03 24.98 -33.22
C ARG A 321 -15.37 26.32 -33.58
N ALA A 322 -14.39 26.32 -34.47
CA ALA A 322 -13.72 27.54 -34.91
C ALA A 322 -14.68 28.48 -35.65
N SER A 323 -15.50 27.95 -36.58
CA SER A 323 -16.53 28.73 -37.29
C SER A 323 -17.60 29.27 -36.35
N ASN A 324 -18.06 28.49 -35.36
CA ASN A 324 -19.02 28.97 -34.36
C ASN A 324 -18.45 30.09 -33.46
N LEU A 325 -17.17 30.02 -33.09
CA LEU A 325 -16.51 31.09 -32.32
C LEU A 325 -16.33 32.38 -33.14
N VAL A 326 -16.03 32.25 -34.43
CA VAL A 326 -15.94 33.39 -35.36
C VAL A 326 -17.34 34.01 -35.55
N ASN A 327 -18.37 33.21 -35.81
CA ASN A 327 -19.75 33.70 -35.97
C ASN A 327 -20.26 34.37 -34.69
N SER A 328 -19.95 33.82 -33.50
CA SER A 328 -20.28 34.44 -32.23
C SER A 328 -19.61 35.81 -32.07
N ARG A 329 -18.32 35.94 -32.38
CA ARG A 329 -17.62 37.24 -32.31
C ARG A 329 -18.12 38.26 -33.33
N VAL A 330 -18.47 37.82 -34.54
CA VAL A 330 -19.06 38.70 -35.56
C VAL A 330 -20.44 39.19 -35.10
N MET A 331 -21.28 38.32 -34.54
CA MET A 331 -22.56 38.73 -33.96
C MET A 331 -22.40 39.69 -32.77
N THR A 332 -21.40 39.48 -31.90
CA THR A 332 -21.15 40.41 -30.78
C THR A 332 -20.64 41.77 -31.28
N ASN A 333 -19.81 41.80 -32.33
CA ASN A 333 -19.33 43.07 -32.91
C ASN A 333 -20.35 43.79 -33.78
N GLN A 334 -21.47 43.15 -34.17
CA GLN A 334 -22.57 43.82 -34.86
C GLN A 334 -23.68 44.31 -33.92
N MET A 335 -23.59 44.01 -32.61
CA MET A 335 -24.51 44.50 -31.57
C MET A 335 -23.96 45.71 -30.77
N PHE A 336 -22.77 46.19 -31.11
CA PHE A 336 -22.18 47.45 -30.65
C PHE A 336 -21.92 48.35 -31.87
#